data_AF-B1G996-F1
#
_entry.id   AF-B1G996-F1
#
_cell.length_a   1.000
_cell.length_b   1.000
_cell.length_c   1.000
_cell.angle_alpha   90.00
_cell.angle_beta   90.00
_cell.angle_gamma   90.00
#
_symmetry.space_group_name_H-M   'P 1'
#
loop_
_entity.id
_entity.type
_entity.pdbx_description
1 polymer ?
#
loop_
_entity_poly.entity_id
_entity_poly.type
_entity_poly.pdbx_seq_one_letter_code
_entity_poly.pdbx_strand_id
1 'polypeptide(L)'
;MNDRLPATQREKLFVVQPKETVVETDSFGAVTLRAMNVRRFRELSQKLNEERPEDFGYDILCEMARGPNGERFTASAIAGLPAHVLPDLRKLVDAAVLLCGHKPADAKKD
;
A
#
# COMPACT_ATOMS: atom_id res chain seq x y z
N MET A 1 -17.74 45.71 25.16
CA MET A 1 -16.54 45.07 24.58
C MET A 1 -16.85 43.60 24.42
N ASN A 2 -17.12 43.16 23.19
CA ASN A 2 -17.24 41.75 22.85
C ASN A 2 -16.41 41.57 21.59
N ASP A 3 -15.14 41.23 21.78
CA ASP A 3 -14.24 40.80 20.72
C ASP A 3 -14.76 39.46 20.20
N ARG A 4 -15.63 39.53 19.18
CA ARG A 4 -15.90 38.39 18.32
C ARG A 4 -14.61 38.10 17.56
N LEU A 5 -13.86 37.10 18.03
CA LEU A 5 -12.81 36.46 17.26
C LEU A 5 -13.36 36.17 15.84
N PRO A 6 -12.69 36.63 14.78
CA PRO A 6 -13.14 36.35 13.43
C PRO A 6 -13.17 34.83 13.24
N ALA A 7 -14.20 34.34 12.54
CA ALA A 7 -14.27 32.96 12.08
C ALA A 7 -12.95 32.67 11.38
N THR A 8 -12.13 31.88 12.07
CA THR A 8 -10.84 31.38 11.64
C THR A 8 -10.97 31.03 10.17
N GLN A 9 -10.11 31.63 9.35
CA GLN A 9 -9.79 31.14 8.03
C GLN A 9 -9.64 29.63 8.16
N ARG A 10 -10.67 28.86 7.80
CA ARG A 10 -10.56 27.42 7.66
C ARG A 10 -9.49 27.28 6.61
N GLU A 11 -8.27 26.93 7.02
CA GLU A 11 -7.19 26.62 6.11
C GLU A 11 -7.80 25.77 5.00
N LYS A 12 -7.66 26.20 3.76
CA LYS A 12 -8.12 25.43 2.61
C LYS A 12 -7.18 24.22 2.52
N LEU A 13 -7.48 23.19 3.29
CA LEU A 13 -6.72 21.95 3.31
C LEU A 13 -6.93 21.25 1.97
N PHE A 14 -5.83 20.85 1.34
CA PHE A 14 -5.90 19.98 0.18
C PHE A 14 -6.40 18.60 0.62
N VAL A 15 -7.58 18.21 0.14
CA VAL A 15 -8.12 16.87 0.37
C VAL A 15 -7.79 16.01 -0.84
N VAL A 16 -6.86 15.07 -0.67
CA VAL A 16 -6.55 14.05 -1.66
C VAL A 16 -7.46 12.86 -1.42
N GLN A 17 -8.23 12.44 -2.42
CA GLN A 17 -9.06 11.24 -2.30
C GLN A 17 -8.16 9.99 -2.24
N PRO A 18 -8.39 9.07 -1.29
CA PRO A 18 -7.66 7.81 -1.25
C PRO A 18 -7.95 7.01 -2.52
N LYS A 19 -6.89 6.50 -3.16
CA LYS A 19 -7.02 5.60 -4.31
C LYS A 19 -7.11 4.16 -3.81
N GLU A 20 -7.97 3.36 -4.42
CA GLU A 20 -8.07 1.93 -4.17
C GLU A 20 -8.22 1.14 -5.48
N THR A 21 -7.92 -0.15 -5.42
CA THR A 21 -8.09 -1.08 -6.54
C THR A 21 -8.36 -2.48 -6.00
N VAL A 22 -9.06 -3.30 -6.79
CA VAL A 22 -9.33 -4.70 -6.45
C VAL A 22 -8.52 -5.58 -7.39
N VAL A 23 -7.83 -6.57 -6.82
CA VAL A 23 -7.00 -7.52 -7.54
C VAL A 23 -7.59 -8.91 -7.33
N GLU A 24 -8.09 -9.51 -8.41
CA GLU A 24 -8.53 -10.90 -8.42
C GLU A 24 -7.32 -11.83 -8.34
N THR A 25 -7.37 -12.83 -7.47
CA THR A 25 -6.30 -13.83 -7.29
C THR A 25 -6.91 -15.22 -7.23
N ASP A 26 -6.14 -16.23 -7.63
CA ASP A 26 -6.62 -17.61 -7.63
C ASP A 26 -6.62 -18.20 -6.21
N SER A 27 -5.70 -17.74 -5.36
CA SER A 27 -5.44 -18.30 -4.02
C SER A 27 -6.07 -17.50 -2.88
N PHE A 28 -6.24 -16.19 -3.03
CA PHE A 28 -6.73 -15.29 -1.97
C PHE A 28 -8.11 -14.67 -2.27
N GLY A 29 -8.69 -14.96 -3.44
CA GLY A 29 -9.90 -14.32 -3.93
C GLY A 29 -9.68 -12.86 -4.33
N ALA A 30 -10.73 -12.04 -4.22
CA ALA A 30 -10.69 -10.61 -4.52
C ALA A 30 -10.04 -9.82 -3.37
N VAL A 31 -8.81 -9.34 -3.58
CA VAL A 31 -8.06 -8.56 -2.58
C VAL A 31 -8.18 -7.08 -2.91
N THR A 32 -8.65 -6.29 -1.95
CA THR A 32 -8.69 -4.82 -2.06
C THR A 32 -7.36 -4.23 -1.61
N LEU A 33 -6.75 -3.40 -2.45
CA LEU A 33 -5.57 -2.61 -2.11
C LEU A 33 -5.97 -1.15 -1.96
N ARG A 34 -5.66 -0.55 -0.80
CA ARG A 34 -5.90 0.88 -0.53
C ARG A 34 -4.59 1.61 -0.38
N ALA A 35 -4.46 2.75 -1.06
CA ALA A 35 -3.28 3.61 -0.98
C ALA A 35 -3.00 4.00 0.47
N MET A 36 -1.76 3.78 0.91
CA MET A 36 -1.31 4.21 2.23
C MET A 36 -1.01 5.71 2.25
N ASN A 37 -1.02 6.29 3.45
CA ASN A 37 -0.65 7.70 3.61
C ASN A 37 0.87 7.91 3.51
N VAL A 38 1.29 9.13 3.16
CA VAL A 38 2.69 9.49 2.95
C VAL A 38 3.55 9.27 4.20
N ARG A 39 2.99 9.48 5.40
CA ARG A 39 3.71 9.25 6.66
C ARG A 39 4.10 7.78 6.79
N ARG A 40 3.16 6.86 6.58
CA ARG A 40 3.41 5.42 6.71
C ARG A 40 4.37 4.93 5.64
N PHE A 41 4.21 5.40 4.41
CA PHE A 41 5.14 5.08 3.32
C PHE A 41 6.57 5.52 3.66
N ARG A 42 6.76 6.72 4.21
CA ARG A 42 8.09 7.21 4.64
C ARG A 42 8.70 6.32 5.72
N GLU A 43 7.92 5.96 6.73
CA GLU A 43 8.36 5.05 7.80
C GLU A 43 8.85 3.69 7.25
N LEU A 44 8.14 3.11 6.28
CA LEU A 44 8.58 1.88 5.61
C LEU A 44 9.81 2.11 4.74
N SER A 45 9.86 3.19 3.97
CA SER A 45 10.98 3.47 3.05
C SER A 45 12.31 3.70 3.77
N GLN A 46 12.29 4.17 5.02
CA GLN A 46 13.50 4.32 5.82
C GLN A 46 14.16 2.97 6.13
N LYS A 47 13.36 1.92 6.28
CA LYS A 47 13.85 0.55 6.50
C LYS A 47 14.43 -0.11 5.26
N LEU A 48 14.09 0.38 4.06
CA LEU A 48 14.62 -0.17 2.80
C LEU A 48 16.16 -0.12 2.73
N ASN A 49 16.79 0.84 3.42
CA ASN A 49 18.25 0.91 3.51
C ASN A 49 18.86 -0.19 4.39
N GLU A 50 18.05 -0.83 5.23
CA GLU A 50 18.44 -1.84 6.23
C GLU A 50 17.93 -3.25 5.86
N GLU A 51 16.98 -3.36 4.93
CA GLU A 51 16.29 -4.61 4.55
C GLU A 51 16.45 -4.94 3.06
N ARG A 52 16.10 -6.18 2.67
CA ARG A 52 16.11 -6.55 1.25
C ARG A 52 14.93 -5.90 0.51
N PRO A 53 15.07 -5.55 -0.78
CA PRO A 53 13.98 -4.97 -1.55
C PRO A 53 12.69 -5.82 -1.59
N GLU A 54 12.83 -7.14 -1.48
CA GLU A 54 11.72 -8.09 -1.43
C GLU A 54 10.89 -7.92 -0.15
N ASP A 55 11.55 -7.72 0.99
CA ASP A 55 10.90 -7.54 2.30
C ASP A 55 10.07 -6.24 2.32
N PHE A 56 10.61 -5.18 1.72
CA PHE A 56 9.89 -3.91 1.55
C PHE A 56 8.59 -4.06 0.74
N GLY A 57 8.59 -4.90 -0.31
CA GLY A 57 7.40 -5.20 -1.09
C GLY A 57 6.31 -5.89 -0.25
N TYR A 58 6.70 -6.81 0.63
CA TYR A 58 5.77 -7.47 1.54
C TYR A 58 5.25 -6.56 2.64
N ASP A 59 6.08 -5.66 3.16
CA ASP A 59 5.68 -4.64 4.13
C ASP A 59 4.64 -3.69 3.55
N ILE A 60 4.84 -3.23 2.30
CA ILE A 60 3.86 -2.45 1.56
C ILE A 60 2.54 -3.22 1.42
N LEU A 61 2.62 -4.49 1.03
CA LEU A 61 1.44 -5.34 0.86
C LEU A 61 0.65 -5.49 2.16
N CYS A 62 1.33 -5.76 3.28
CA CYS A 62 0.70 -5.94 4.60
C CYS A 62 -0.10 -4.71 5.04
N GLU A 63 0.41 -3.52 4.76
CA GLU A 63 -0.30 -2.27 5.09
C GLU A 63 -1.55 -2.07 4.22
N MET A 64 -1.42 -2.30 2.92
CA MET A 64 -2.40 -1.89 1.91
C MET A 64 -3.51 -2.90 1.66
N ALA A 65 -3.23 -4.19 1.79
CA ALA A 65 -4.12 -5.25 1.34
C ALA A 65 -5.18 -5.64 2.37
N ARG A 66 -6.40 -5.82 1.89
CA ARG A 66 -7.54 -6.38 2.62
C ARG A 66 -8.14 -7.53 1.81
N GLY A 67 -8.23 -8.70 2.43
CA GLY A 67 -8.88 -9.87 1.85
C GLY A 67 -10.41 -9.69 1.72
N PRO A 68 -11.11 -10.66 1.10
CA PRO A 68 -12.54 -10.60 0.85
C PRO A 68 -13.40 -10.39 2.10
N ASN A 69 -12.93 -10.86 3.27
CA ASN A 69 -13.62 -10.71 4.54
C ASN A 69 -12.94 -9.69 5.46
N GLY A 70 -12.05 -8.86 4.92
CA GLY A 70 -11.31 -7.84 5.68
C GLY A 70 -10.02 -8.34 6.34
N GLU A 71 -9.55 -9.53 5.98
CA GLU A 71 -8.28 -10.09 6.46
C GLU A 71 -7.09 -9.23 6.05
N ARG A 72 -5.97 -9.34 6.77
CA ARG A 72 -4.73 -8.65 6.46
C ARG A 72 -3.60 -9.65 6.32
N PHE A 73 -2.66 -9.35 5.43
CA PHE A 73 -1.38 -10.03 5.42
C PHE A 73 -0.53 -9.57 6.61
N THR A 74 0.28 -10.48 7.12
CA THR A 74 1.36 -10.21 8.07
C THR A 74 2.63 -10.85 7.54
N ALA A 75 3.79 -10.36 7.97
CA ALA A 75 5.08 -10.98 7.62
C ALA A 75 5.12 -12.47 8.00
N SER A 76 4.55 -12.83 9.16
CA SER A 76 4.46 -14.23 9.61
C SER A 76 3.55 -15.08 8.73
N ALA A 77 2.42 -14.54 8.27
CA ALA A 77 1.53 -15.24 7.36
C ALA A 77 2.22 -15.49 6.02
N ILE A 78 2.86 -14.45 5.46
CA ILE A 78 3.58 -14.53 4.18
C ILE A 78 4.70 -15.57 4.22
N ALA A 79 5.50 -15.59 5.29
CA ALA A 79 6.60 -16.56 5.43
C ALA A 79 6.12 -18.02 5.49
N GLY A 80 4.87 -18.27 5.91
CA GLY A 80 4.27 -19.60 6.00
C GLY A 80 3.48 -20.02 4.76
N LEU A 81 3.41 -19.18 3.72
CA LEU A 81 2.60 -19.45 2.54
C LEU A 81 3.17 -20.59 1.68
N PRO A 82 2.32 -21.47 1.11
CA PRO A 82 2.78 -22.52 0.22
C PRO A 82 3.26 -21.94 -1.13
N ALA A 83 4.32 -22.51 -1.70
CA ALA A 83 4.99 -21.96 -2.88
C ALA A 83 4.09 -21.73 -4.13
N HIS A 84 2.97 -22.47 -4.26
CA HIS A 84 2.07 -22.31 -5.40
C HIS A 84 1.36 -20.94 -5.42
N VAL A 85 1.32 -20.22 -4.29
CA VAL A 85 0.68 -18.89 -4.21
C VAL A 85 1.63 -17.74 -4.56
N LEU A 86 2.92 -18.03 -4.83
CA LEU A 86 3.92 -17.02 -5.20
C LEU A 86 3.51 -16.14 -6.39
N PRO A 87 2.86 -16.67 -7.47
CA PRO A 87 2.39 -15.84 -8.57
C PRO A 87 1.36 -14.79 -8.13
N ASP A 88 0.39 -15.19 -7.29
CA ASP A 88 -0.61 -14.28 -6.73
C ASP A 88 0.02 -13.26 -5.79
N LEU A 89 0.96 -13.69 -4.94
CA LEU A 89 1.68 -12.82 -4.03
C LEU A 89 2.45 -11.74 -4.81
N ARG A 90 3.15 -12.12 -5.88
CA ARG A 90 3.87 -11.17 -6.75
C ARG A 90 2.91 -10.19 -7.42
N LYS A 91 1.80 -10.67 -7.97
CA LYS A 91 0.75 -9.84 -8.58
C LYS A 91 0.23 -8.78 -7.60
N LEU A 92 0.00 -9.16 -6.35
CA LEU A 92 -0.46 -8.26 -5.30
C LEU A 92 0.60 -7.22 -4.90
N VAL A 93 1.86 -7.63 -4.74
CA VAL A 93 2.97 -6.70 -4.45
C VAL A 93 3.13 -5.69 -5.58
N ASP A 94 3.17 -6.14 -6.84
CA ASP A 94 3.32 -5.25 -8.00
C ASP A 94 2.17 -4.22 -8.06
N ALA A 95 0.93 -4.65 -7.83
CA ALA A 95 -0.23 -3.77 -7.78
C ALA A 95 -0.16 -2.76 -6.62
N ALA A 96 0.34 -3.17 -5.45
CA ALA A 96 0.51 -2.29 -4.30
C ALA A 96 1.57 -1.21 -4.55
N VAL A 97 2.72 -1.60 -5.12
CA VAL A 97 3.81 -0.69 -5.50
C VAL A 97 3.34 0.33 -6.55
N LEU A 98 2.61 -0.12 -7.57
CA LEU A 98 1.98 0.73 -8.58
C LEU A 98 1.03 1.76 -7.96
N LEU A 99 0.25 1.36 -6.95
CA LEU A 99 -0.69 2.24 -6.26
C LEU A 99 0.02 3.32 -5.43
N CYS A 100 1.24 3.05 -4.97
CA CYS A 100 2.13 4.02 -4.32
C CYS A 100 2.83 5.00 -5.30
N GLY A 101 2.59 4.87 -6.61
CA GLY A 101 3.15 5.76 -7.62
C GLY A 101 4.55 5.36 -8.11
N HIS A 102 5.06 4.20 -7.67
CA HIS A 102 6.25 3.59 -8.26
C HIS A 102 5.82 2.82 -9.50
N LYS A 103 6.20 3.29 -10.69
CA LYS A 103 6.16 2.44 -11.87
C LYS A 103 7.21 1.34 -11.71
N PRO A 104 6.93 0.07 -12.05
CA PRO A 104 8.01 -0.87 -12.32
C PRO A 104 8.92 -0.18 -13.32
N ALA A 105 10.22 -0.11 -13.02
CA ALA A 105 11.19 0.56 -13.87
C ALA A 105 10.92 0.11 -15.31
N ASP A 106 10.47 1.04 -16.15
CA ASP A 106 10.05 0.73 -17.51
C ASP A 106 11.14 -0.13 -18.12
N ALA A 107 10.74 -1.32 -18.56
CA ALA A 107 11.51 -2.13 -19.47
C ALA A 107 11.85 -1.20 -20.64
N LYS A 108 13.05 -0.62 -20.61
CA LYS A 108 13.71 -0.06 -21.79
C LYS A 108 13.83 -1.23 -22.75
N LYS A 109 12.81 -1.43 -23.58
CA LYS A 109 13.00 -2.02 -24.89
C LYS A 109 13.44 -0.88 -25.79
N ASP A 110 14.72 -0.94 -26.12
CA ASP A 110 15.29 -0.35 -27.34
C ASP A 110 14.45 -0.73 -28.57
#